data_AF-A0A0Q4BDY6-F1
#
_entry.id   AF-A0A0Q4BDY6-F1
#
_cell.length_a   1.000
_cell.length_b   1.000
_cell.length_c   1.000
_cell.angle_alpha   90.00
_cell.angle_beta   90.00
_cell.angle_gamma   90.00
#
_symmetry.space_group_name_H-M   'P 1'
#
loop_
_entity.id
_entity.type
_entity.pdbx_description
1 polymer ?
#
loop_
_entity_poly.entity_id
_entity_poly.type
_entity_poly.pdbx_seq_one_letter_code
_entity_poly.pdbx_strand_id
1 'polypeptide(L)'
;MPVTCSWSDGGSSKPSKNVDLSAFYSTITGKYEFGMLELADSGILDQMYAGLTGVSTEQMLVYVTFMSMNNGEFGLVQVKDSKDVDTVKAVFQARIDYMVGDGNGPGGAWYPGPTEQWQNNSRIVSNGNYVMMVVHENCADIVKEFNALF
;
A
#
# COMPACT_ATOMS: atom_id res chain seq x y z
N MET A 1 -30.24 -44.50 -28.57
CA MET A 1 -30.31 -43.04 -28.35
C MET A 1 -29.17 -42.69 -27.39
N PRO A 2 -28.12 -41.98 -27.81
CA PRO A 2 -27.01 -41.65 -26.93
C PRO A 2 -27.33 -40.38 -26.14
N VAL A 3 -27.14 -40.45 -24.83
CA VAL A 3 -27.22 -39.31 -23.91
C VAL A 3 -25.88 -38.57 -23.98
N THR A 4 -25.88 -37.35 -24.51
CA THR A 4 -24.73 -36.44 -24.44
C THR A 4 -24.71 -35.77 -23.07
N CYS A 5 -23.72 -36.07 -22.24
CA CYS A 5 -23.43 -35.26 -21.05
C CYS A 5 -22.77 -33.96 -21.51
N SER A 6 -23.50 -32.85 -21.44
CA SER A 6 -22.95 -31.51 -21.59
C SER A 6 -22.12 -31.17 -20.34
N TRP A 7 -20.81 -31.00 -20.52
CA TRP A 7 -19.95 -30.38 -19.53
C TRP A 7 -20.21 -28.86 -19.56
N SER A 8 -20.76 -28.32 -18.47
CA SER A 8 -20.83 -26.88 -18.28
C SER A 8 -19.50 -26.39 -17.71
N ASP A 9 -18.60 -25.95 -18.58
CA ASP A 9 -17.51 -25.05 -18.21
C ASP A 9 -18.13 -23.72 -17.80
N GLY A 10 -18.26 -23.52 -16.49
CA GLY A 10 -18.88 -22.34 -15.88
C GLY A 10 -17.96 -21.59 -14.93
N GLY A 11 -16.64 -21.73 -15.08
CA GLY A 11 -15.66 -20.90 -14.37
C GLY A 11 -15.48 -19.55 -15.06
N SER A 12 -16.53 -18.72 -15.10
CA SER A 12 -16.39 -17.34 -15.58
C SER A 12 -15.74 -16.51 -14.48
N SER A 13 -14.42 -16.59 -14.36
CA SER A 13 -13.64 -15.53 -13.72
C SER A 13 -13.83 -14.30 -14.58
N LYS A 14 -14.68 -13.37 -14.13
CA LYS A 14 -14.75 -12.02 -14.70
C LYS A 14 -13.31 -11.52 -14.89
N PRO A 15 -12.97 -10.89 -16.03
CA PRO A 15 -11.65 -10.29 -16.18
C PRO A 15 -11.48 -9.30 -15.03
N SER A 16 -10.50 -9.55 -14.17
CA SER A 16 -10.06 -8.59 -13.17
C SER A 16 -9.78 -7.29 -13.93
N LYS A 17 -10.58 -6.25 -13.69
CA LYS A 17 -10.23 -4.91 -14.16
C LYS A 17 -8.81 -4.66 -13.68
N ASN A 18 -7.88 -4.43 -14.60
CA ASN A 18 -6.54 -4.04 -14.21
C ASN A 18 -6.65 -2.67 -13.53
N VAL A 19 -6.55 -2.63 -12.21
CA VAL A 19 -6.66 -1.40 -11.42
C VAL A 19 -5.38 -0.59 -11.61
N ASP A 20 -5.53 0.65 -12.05
CA ASP A 20 -4.43 1.61 -12.20
C ASP A 20 -4.16 2.29 -10.85
N LEU A 21 -3.05 1.93 -10.20
CA LEU A 21 -2.68 2.49 -8.90
C LEU A 21 -2.15 3.93 -9.01
N SER A 22 -1.62 4.34 -10.17
CA SER A 22 -1.19 5.72 -10.39
C SER A 22 -2.39 6.66 -10.54
N ALA A 23 -3.44 6.20 -11.21
CA ALA A 23 -4.71 6.93 -11.29
C ALA A 23 -5.40 7.02 -9.91
N PHE A 24 -5.37 5.93 -9.14
CA PHE A 24 -5.87 5.93 -7.77
C PHE A 24 -5.10 6.93 -6.89
N TYR A 25 -3.76 6.89 -6.91
CA TYR A 25 -2.93 7.87 -6.21
C TYR A 25 -3.33 9.31 -6.54
N SER A 26 -3.39 9.63 -7.83
CA SER A 26 -3.73 10.99 -8.30
C SER A 26 -5.12 11.45 -7.83
N THR A 27 -6.08 10.53 -7.79
CA THR A 27 -7.44 10.80 -7.30
C THR A 27 -7.42 11.12 -5.80
N ILE A 28 -6.72 10.30 -5.01
CA ILE A 28 -6.66 10.44 -3.56
C ILE A 28 -5.91 11.71 -3.15
N THR A 29 -4.76 12.01 -3.77
CA THR A 29 -4.01 13.25 -3.48
C THR A 29 -4.67 14.51 -4.04
N GLY A 30 -5.60 14.37 -4.99
CA GLY A 30 -6.45 15.47 -5.43
C GLY A 30 -7.64 15.76 -4.50
N LYS A 31 -7.99 14.80 -3.64
CA LYS A 31 -9.13 14.88 -2.71
C LYS A 31 -8.71 15.14 -1.27
N TYR A 32 -7.60 14.56 -0.85
CA TYR A 32 -7.04 14.65 0.50
C TYR A 32 -5.68 15.34 0.45
N GLU A 33 -5.43 16.25 1.37
CA GLU A 33 -4.18 17.00 1.44
C GLU A 33 -3.10 16.17 2.11
N PHE A 34 -2.12 15.73 1.32
CA PHE A 34 -0.90 15.12 1.84
C PHE A 34 0.19 16.19 2.02
N GLY A 35 1.16 15.90 2.90
CA GLY A 35 2.43 16.62 2.89
C GLY A 35 3.19 16.46 1.56
N MET A 36 4.38 17.04 1.49
CA MET A 36 5.22 16.88 0.29
C MET A 36 5.65 15.41 0.15
N LEU A 37 5.08 14.74 -0.84
CA LEU A 37 5.35 13.35 -1.20
C LEU A 37 6.26 13.26 -2.42
N GLU A 38 7.19 12.32 -2.40
CA GLU A 38 8.11 12.00 -3.49
C GLU A 38 8.02 10.52 -3.82
N LEU A 39 7.95 10.17 -5.10
CA LEU A 39 8.00 8.78 -5.54
C LEU A 39 9.40 8.22 -5.28
N ALA A 40 9.49 7.18 -4.46
CA ALA A 40 10.74 6.53 -4.12
C ALA A 40 11.39 5.86 -5.33
N ASP A 41 12.67 6.16 -5.56
CA ASP A 41 13.51 5.36 -6.44
C ASP A 41 13.99 4.08 -5.74
N SER A 42 14.73 3.23 -6.45
CA SER A 42 15.23 1.97 -5.88
C SER A 42 16.15 2.18 -4.67
N GLY A 43 16.92 3.27 -4.63
CA GLY A 43 17.82 3.57 -3.51
C GLY A 43 17.05 3.92 -2.24
N ILE A 44 16.00 4.74 -2.37
CA ILE A 44 15.08 5.08 -1.28
C ILE A 44 14.35 3.83 -0.80
N LEU A 45 13.87 2.98 -1.72
CA LEU A 45 13.20 1.73 -1.39
C LEU A 45 14.11 0.77 -0.64
N ASP A 46 15.35 0.56 -1.10
CA ASP A 46 16.31 -0.31 -0.41
C ASP A 46 16.65 0.20 1.01
N GLN A 47 16.72 1.53 1.18
CA GLN A 47 17.02 2.15 2.46
C GLN A 47 15.84 2.10 3.45
N MET A 48 14.62 2.35 2.98
CA MET A 48 13.45 2.59 3.85
C MET A 48 12.47 1.41 3.89
N TYR A 49 12.52 0.53 2.90
CA TYR A 49 11.60 -0.59 2.68
C TYR A 49 12.38 -1.86 2.36
N ALA A 50 13.24 -2.26 3.29
CA ALA A 50 14.14 -3.40 3.13
C ALA A 50 13.41 -4.66 2.62
N GLY A 51 13.87 -5.17 1.46
CA GLY A 51 13.32 -6.36 0.80
C GLY A 51 12.19 -6.09 -0.20
N LEU A 52 11.64 -4.88 -0.28
CA LEU A 52 10.53 -4.58 -1.20
C LEU A 52 10.95 -4.66 -2.67
N THR A 53 12.15 -4.20 -3.00
CA THR A 53 12.72 -4.26 -4.37
C THR A 53 12.96 -5.68 -4.87
N GLY A 54 13.00 -6.67 -3.97
CA GLY A 54 13.09 -8.09 -4.30
C GLY A 54 11.75 -8.75 -4.64
N VAL A 55 10.63 -8.06 -4.41
CA VAL A 55 9.28 -8.59 -4.68
C VAL A 55 8.95 -8.42 -6.16
N SER A 56 8.37 -9.45 -6.79
CA SER A 56 7.94 -9.35 -8.18
C SER A 56 6.60 -8.61 -8.28
N THR A 57 6.61 -7.43 -8.89
CA THR A 57 5.44 -6.55 -8.98
C THR A 57 5.06 -6.23 -10.42
N GLU A 58 3.76 -5.98 -10.66
CA GLU A 58 3.25 -5.31 -11.86
C GLU A 58 3.27 -3.78 -11.70
N GLN A 59 2.98 -3.28 -10.49
CA GLN A 59 3.02 -1.86 -10.13
C GLN A 59 3.67 -1.72 -8.75
N MET A 60 4.58 -0.76 -8.59
CA MET A 60 5.20 -0.42 -7.31
C MET A 60 5.35 1.10 -7.23
N LEU A 61 4.46 1.73 -6.49
CA LEU A 61 4.39 3.18 -6.31
C LEU A 61 4.42 3.47 -4.82
N VAL A 62 5.61 3.78 -4.29
CA VAL A 62 5.79 4.13 -2.89
C VAL A 62 6.16 5.60 -2.81
N TYR A 63 5.25 6.40 -2.30
CA TYR A 63 5.41 7.83 -2.15
C TYR A 63 5.80 8.13 -0.70
N VAL A 64 7.06 8.52 -0.51
CA VAL A 64 7.63 8.85 0.79
C VAL A 64 7.45 10.32 1.09
N THR A 65 7.19 10.67 2.35
CA THR A 65 7.29 12.07 2.77
C THR A 65 8.74 12.48 2.91
N PHE A 66 9.01 13.76 2.68
CA PHE A 66 10.32 14.32 2.95
C PHE A 66 10.73 14.07 4.41
N MET A 67 11.92 13.49 4.60
CA MET A 67 12.38 12.94 5.89
C MET A 67 12.30 13.91 7.07
N SER A 68 12.32 15.23 6.84
CA SER A 68 12.23 16.23 7.90
C SER A 68 10.80 16.45 8.42
N MET A 69 9.77 16.07 7.65
CA MET A 69 8.36 16.29 8.00
C MET A 69 7.73 15.04 8.60
N ASN A 70 8.01 13.85 8.05
CA ASN A 70 7.45 12.57 8.49
C ASN A 70 5.91 12.58 8.63
N ASN A 71 5.21 13.44 7.89
CA ASN A 71 3.79 13.72 8.07
C ASN A 71 2.95 13.19 6.89
N GLY A 72 2.90 11.87 6.77
CA GLY A 72 2.09 11.15 5.79
C GLY A 72 2.93 10.34 4.81
N GLU A 73 2.45 9.20 4.34
CA GLU A 73 3.21 8.30 3.45
C GLU A 73 2.21 7.41 2.72
N PHE A 74 2.49 7.05 1.47
CA PHE A 74 1.52 6.33 0.64
C PHE A 74 2.20 5.26 -0.22
N GLY A 75 2.05 4.00 0.19
CA GLY A 75 2.54 2.83 -0.54
C GLY A 75 1.43 2.12 -1.30
N LEU A 76 1.63 1.87 -2.59
CA LEU A 76 0.70 1.17 -3.48
C LEU A 76 1.47 0.14 -4.29
N VAL A 77 1.15 -1.14 -4.10
CA VAL A 77 1.84 -2.25 -4.76
C VAL A 77 0.83 -3.22 -5.35
N GLN A 78 1.07 -3.65 -6.58
CA GLN A 78 0.43 -4.81 -7.19
C GLN A 78 1.48 -5.88 -7.39
N VAL A 79 1.38 -7.00 -6.67
CA VAL A 79 2.27 -8.14 -6.85
C VAL A 79 1.86 -8.99 -8.05
N LYS A 80 2.81 -9.70 -8.66
CA LYS A 80 2.49 -10.65 -9.74
C LYS A 80 1.79 -11.90 -9.22
N ASP A 81 2.17 -12.34 -8.02
CA ASP A 81 1.66 -13.55 -7.38
C ASP A 81 1.12 -13.22 -5.99
N SER A 82 -0.11 -13.63 -5.71
CA SER A 82 -0.80 -13.41 -4.43
C SER A 82 -0.01 -13.88 -3.21
N LYS A 83 0.91 -14.85 -3.36
CA LYS A 83 1.77 -15.31 -2.25
C LYS A 83 2.67 -14.21 -1.69
N ASP A 84 2.99 -13.19 -2.49
CA ASP A 84 3.91 -12.12 -2.11
C ASP A 84 3.19 -10.97 -1.38
N VAL A 85 1.86 -11.02 -1.26
CA VAL A 85 1.05 -10.01 -0.56
C VAL A 85 1.48 -9.83 0.90
N ASP A 86 1.67 -10.94 1.62
CA ASP A 86 2.04 -10.88 3.03
C ASP A 86 3.47 -10.37 3.23
N THR A 87 4.36 -10.63 2.27
CA THR A 87 5.71 -10.03 2.24
C THR A 87 5.62 -8.51 2.14
N VAL A 88 4.81 -7.98 1.21
CA VAL A 88 4.63 -6.52 1.06
C VAL A 88 4.03 -5.90 2.31
N LYS A 89 3.00 -6.54 2.90
CA LYS A 89 2.41 -6.07 4.16
C LYS A 89 3.43 -6.03 5.30
N ALA A 90 4.28 -7.05 5.41
CA ALA A 90 5.30 -7.11 6.44
C ALA A 90 6.33 -5.98 6.27
N VAL A 91 6.75 -5.67 5.04
CA VAL A 91 7.65 -4.54 4.76
C VAL A 91 7.00 -3.20 5.14
N PHE A 92 5.74 -2.99 4.76
CA PHE A 92 4.98 -1.79 5.15
C PHE A 92 4.79 -1.70 6.67
N GLN A 93 4.51 -2.82 7.35
CA GLN A 93 4.37 -2.84 8.80
C GLN A 93 5.69 -2.49 9.49
N ALA A 94 6.81 -3.04 9.03
CA ALA A 94 8.13 -2.72 9.56
C ALA A 94 8.46 -1.23 9.40
N ARG A 95 8.04 -0.60 8.30
CA ARG A 95 8.17 0.85 8.10
C ARG A 95 7.35 1.61 9.14
N ILE A 96 6.09 1.26 9.37
CA ILE A 96 5.25 1.88 10.40
C ILE A 96 5.87 1.71 11.79
N ASP A 97 6.27 0.49 12.15
CA ASP A 97 6.85 0.19 13.46
C ASP A 97 8.13 1.00 13.71
N TYR A 98 8.98 1.13 12.70
CA TYR A 98 10.16 2.01 12.76
C TYR A 98 9.77 3.48 12.99
N MET A 99 8.76 3.97 12.28
CA MET A 99 8.32 5.37 12.39
C MET A 99 7.68 5.68 13.74
N VAL A 100 6.87 4.77 14.28
CA VAL A 100 6.26 4.88 15.62
C VAL A 100 7.33 4.79 16.71
N GLY A 101 8.32 3.93 16.53
CA GLY A 101 9.34 3.65 17.53
C GLY A 101 8.84 2.74 18.65
N ASP A 102 9.77 2.25 19.46
CA ASP A 102 9.51 1.31 20.56
C ASP A 102 9.36 2.00 21.94
N GLY A 103 9.39 3.34 21.95
CA GLY A 103 9.36 4.15 23.17
C GLY A 103 10.70 4.27 23.91
N ASN A 104 11.78 3.65 23.44
CA ASN A 104 13.11 3.67 24.08
C ASN A 104 14.13 4.55 23.35
N GLY A 105 13.67 5.41 22.45
CA GLY A 105 14.48 6.35 21.67
C GLY A 105 13.61 7.04 20.62
N PRO A 106 14.17 7.98 19.83
CA PRO A 106 13.41 8.54 18.73
C PRO A 106 13.18 7.44 17.69
N GLY A 107 11.91 7.10 17.45
CA GLY A 107 11.52 6.40 16.22
C GLY A 107 11.85 7.24 14.99
N GLY A 108 11.49 6.73 13.81
CA GLY A 108 11.66 7.48 12.56
C GLY A 108 10.88 8.80 12.58
N ALA A 109 9.70 8.85 13.20
CA ALA A 109 9.04 10.08 13.59
C ALA A 109 9.48 10.48 15.00
N TRP A 110 10.04 11.67 15.14
CA TRP A 110 10.53 12.18 16.44
C TRP A 110 9.70 13.34 17.00
N TYR A 111 8.77 13.89 16.22
CA TYR A 111 7.86 14.93 16.68
C TYR A 111 6.54 14.30 17.15
N PRO A 112 5.92 14.81 18.23
CA PRO A 112 4.69 14.24 18.78
C PRO A 112 3.56 14.08 17.76
N GLY A 113 3.29 15.09 16.93
CA GLY A 113 2.22 15.04 15.91
C GLY A 113 2.44 13.95 14.86
N PRO A 114 3.58 13.94 14.13
CA PRO A 114 3.93 12.84 13.23
C PRO A 114 3.89 11.47 13.90
N THR A 115 4.44 11.31 15.10
CA THR A 115 4.43 10.03 15.83
C THR A 115 3.01 9.54 16.07
N GLU A 116 2.12 10.43 16.54
CA GLU A 116 0.70 10.13 16.74
C GLU A 116 0.01 9.73 15.43
N GLN A 117 0.32 10.43 14.33
CA GLN A 117 -0.23 10.09 13.01
C GLN A 117 0.24 8.71 12.54
N TRP A 118 1.53 8.39 12.66
CA TRP A 118 2.05 7.06 12.33
C TRP A 118 1.42 5.97 13.19
N GLN A 119 1.20 6.25 14.48
CA GLN A 119 0.64 5.28 15.41
C GLN A 119 -0.86 5.02 15.17
N ASN A 120 -1.65 6.07 14.97
CA ASN A 120 -3.12 5.98 15.00
C ASN A 120 -3.76 6.04 13.60
N ASN A 121 -3.07 6.65 12.63
CA ASN A 121 -3.60 6.99 11.31
C ASN A 121 -2.89 6.26 10.16
N SER A 122 -2.10 5.22 10.49
CA SER A 122 -1.56 4.29 9.50
C SER A 122 -2.50 3.12 9.25
N ARG A 123 -2.70 2.73 7.99
CA ARG A 123 -3.47 1.54 7.61
C ARG A 123 -2.72 0.75 6.56
N ILE A 124 -2.73 -0.58 6.69
CA ILE A 124 -2.33 -1.51 5.65
C ILE A 124 -3.53 -2.37 5.29
N VAL A 125 -3.90 -2.41 4.02
CA VAL A 125 -4.99 -3.25 3.50
C VAL A 125 -4.58 -3.92 2.20
N SER A 126 -5.29 -4.99 1.82
CA SER A 126 -5.06 -5.67 0.55
C SER A 126 -6.37 -6.16 -0.05
N ASN A 127 -6.44 -6.20 -1.38
CA ASN A 127 -7.51 -6.85 -2.13
C ASN A 127 -6.88 -7.64 -3.30
N GLY A 128 -7.00 -8.96 -3.29
CA GLY A 128 -6.29 -9.83 -4.23
C GLY A 128 -4.78 -9.56 -4.20
N ASN A 129 -4.20 -9.23 -5.35
CA ASN A 129 -2.77 -8.94 -5.50
C ASN A 129 -2.38 -7.49 -5.18
N TYR A 130 -3.33 -6.65 -4.75
CA TYR A 130 -3.11 -5.23 -4.51
C TYR A 130 -2.95 -4.98 -3.01
N VAL A 131 -1.91 -4.24 -2.63
CA VAL A 131 -1.59 -3.87 -1.25
C VAL A 131 -1.45 -2.36 -1.17
N MET A 132 -2.07 -1.76 -0.17
CA MET A 132 -1.97 -0.34 0.14
C MET A 132 -1.49 -0.15 1.57
N MET A 133 -0.51 0.74 1.75
CA MET A 133 -0.22 1.42 3.01
C MET A 133 -0.57 2.90 2.86
N VAL A 134 -1.29 3.46 3.82
CA VAL A 134 -1.53 4.91 3.89
C VAL A 134 -1.32 5.40 5.31
N VAL A 135 -0.65 6.53 5.44
CA VAL A 135 -0.52 7.28 6.70
C VAL A 135 -1.16 8.64 6.48
N HIS A 136 -2.35 8.83 7.02
CA HIS A 136 -3.16 10.03 6.79
C HIS A 136 -4.32 10.09 7.78
N GLU A 137 -4.70 11.27 8.28
CA GLU A 137 -5.85 11.42 9.21
C GLU A 137 -7.15 10.81 8.68
N ASN A 138 -7.43 10.94 7.38
CA ASN A 138 -8.56 10.28 6.69
C ASN A 138 -8.29 8.83 6.24
N CYS A 139 -7.34 8.11 6.83
CA CYS A 139 -6.96 6.75 6.42
C CYS A 139 -8.14 5.78 6.30
N ALA A 140 -9.16 5.90 7.16
CA ALA A 140 -10.36 5.06 7.12
C ALA A 140 -11.18 5.26 5.84
N ASP A 141 -11.30 6.50 5.34
CA ASP A 141 -12.03 6.79 4.11
C ASP A 141 -11.21 6.42 2.87
N ILE A 142 -9.90 6.67 2.90
CA ILE A 142 -8.98 6.23 1.84
C ILE A 142 -9.01 4.70 1.68
N VAL A 143 -9.09 3.95 2.80
CA VAL A 143 -9.27 2.49 2.77
C VAL A 143 -10.59 2.08 2.11
N LYS A 144 -11.69 2.80 2.38
CA LYS A 144 -12.98 2.52 1.71
C LYS A 144 -12.87 2.77 0.20
N GLU A 145 -12.22 3.85 -0.20
CA GLU A 145 -12.02 4.18 -1.62
C GLU A 145 -11.13 3.18 -2.34
N PHE A 146 -10.05 2.73 -1.69
CA PHE A 146 -9.21 1.66 -2.22
C PHE A 146 -10.00 0.36 -2.44
N ASN A 147 -10.79 -0.05 -1.44
CA ASN A 147 -11.59 -1.27 -1.56
C ASN A 147 -12.70 -1.15 -2.63
N ALA A 148 -13.21 0.06 -2.89
CA ALA A 148 -14.22 0.30 -3.92
C ALA A 148 -13.69 0.18 -5.37
N LEU A 149 -12.37 -0.01 -5.56
CA LEU A 149 -11.78 -0.31 -6.86
C LEU A 149 -12.12 -1.73 -7.37
N PHE A 150 -12.64 -2.59 -6.48
CA PHE A 150 -12.84 -4.04 -6.68
C PHE A 150 -14.30 -4.45 -6.43
#